data_AF-A0A1E3X944-F1
#
_entry.id   AF-A0A1E3X944-F1
#
_cell.length_a   1.000
_cell.length_b   1.000
_cell.length_c   1.000
_cell.angle_alpha   90.00
_cell.angle_beta   90.00
_cell.angle_gamma   90.00
#
_symmetry.space_group_name_H-M   'P 1'
#
loop_
_entity.id
_entity.type
_entity.pdbx_description
1 polymer ?
#
loop_
_entity_poly.entity_id
_entity_poly.type
_entity_poly.pdbx_seq_one_letter_code
_entity_poly.pdbx_strand_id
1 'polypeptide(L)'
;ALQNQLVDMNLKIDPFIELAKTRYPKETIDSALQKLIDDISKLENKTDIIKEKTDLLEQTIRPRSLKQQDFENLVSVLNRFEKREIGITCVMGDQEAFAFATQLKSLFEKSGWKVKGVSQSVFTSPVKGWYIAVNSDPPPETANIVFRAFQSIGITLPGFRNESLPNETVEILVGSNKG
;
A
#
# COMPACT_ATOMS: atom_id res chain seq x y z
N ALA A 1 54.66 -18.81 -15.54
CA ALA A 1 53.30 -18.28 -15.73
C ALA A 1 52.24 -19.14 -15.05
N LEU A 2 52.10 -20.44 -15.39
CA LEU A 2 51.09 -21.33 -14.78
C LEU A 2 51.23 -21.52 -13.24
N GLN A 3 52.44 -21.64 -12.72
CA GLN A 3 52.66 -21.84 -11.27
C GLN A 3 52.17 -20.66 -10.42
N ASN A 4 52.30 -19.43 -10.91
CA ASN A 4 51.83 -18.24 -10.18
C ASN A 4 50.30 -18.14 -10.18
N GLN A 5 49.63 -18.57 -11.25
CA GLN A 5 48.15 -18.60 -11.30
C GLN A 5 47.55 -19.66 -10.36
N LEU A 6 48.21 -20.80 -10.19
CA LEU A 6 47.77 -21.85 -9.25
C LEU A 6 47.89 -21.39 -7.79
N VAL A 7 48.96 -20.66 -7.45
CA VAL A 7 49.14 -20.09 -6.10
C VAL A 7 48.08 -19.02 -5.81
N ASP A 8 47.78 -18.15 -6.77
CA ASP A 8 46.75 -17.11 -6.62
C ASP A 8 45.32 -17.66 -6.51
N MET A 9 45.01 -18.78 -7.18
CA MET A 9 43.71 -19.44 -7.03
C MET A 9 43.57 -20.12 -5.67
N ASN A 10 44.63 -20.76 -5.17
CA ASN A 10 44.60 -21.43 -3.86
C ASN A 10 44.39 -20.43 -2.71
N LEU A 11 45.06 -19.27 -2.75
CA LEU A 11 44.88 -18.20 -1.76
C LEU A 11 43.44 -17.65 -1.71
N LYS A 12 42.70 -17.73 -2.81
CA LYS A 12 41.29 -17.28 -2.87
C LYS A 12 40.30 -18.32 -2.36
N ILE A 13 40.67 -19.60 -2.38
CA ILE A 13 39.80 -20.72 -1.98
C ILE A 13 39.98 -21.06 -0.49
N ASP A 14 41.18 -20.88 0.07
CA ASP A 14 41.49 -21.21 1.46
C ASP A 14 40.49 -20.64 2.50
N PRO A 15 40.03 -19.37 2.41
CA PRO A 15 39.04 -18.84 3.35
C PRO A 15 37.71 -19.60 3.32
N PHE A 16 37.32 -20.11 2.15
CA PHE A 16 36.07 -20.87 1.98
C PHE A 16 36.22 -22.31 2.48
N ILE A 17 37.40 -22.91 2.32
CA ILE A 17 37.73 -24.21 2.89
C ILE A 17 37.66 -24.14 4.43
N GLU A 18 38.29 -23.13 5.03
CA GLU A 18 38.29 -22.96 6.49
C GLU A 18 36.88 -22.67 7.03
N LEU A 19 36.09 -21.85 6.32
CA LEU A 19 34.69 -21.61 6.66
C LEU A 19 33.84 -22.89 6.56
N ALA A 20 34.02 -23.69 5.51
CA ALA A 20 33.30 -24.94 5.31
C ALA A 20 33.63 -25.97 6.41
N LYS A 21 34.90 -26.13 6.77
CA LYS A 21 35.33 -27.01 7.88
C LYS A 21 34.77 -26.54 9.22
N THR A 22 34.73 -25.22 9.46
CA THR A 22 34.20 -24.65 10.70
C THR A 22 32.69 -24.89 10.81
N ARG A 23 31.95 -24.74 9.71
CA ARG A 23 30.49 -24.87 9.68
C ARG A 23 30.01 -26.32 9.60
N TYR A 24 30.76 -27.19 8.94
CA TYR A 24 30.46 -28.61 8.77
C TYR A 24 31.64 -29.50 9.22
N PRO A 25 32.01 -29.48 10.52
CA PRO A 25 33.23 -30.13 11.01
C PRO A 25 33.21 -31.67 10.95
N LYS A 26 32.05 -32.27 10.69
CA LYS A 26 31.87 -33.73 10.60
C LYS A 26 31.88 -34.26 9.16
N GLU A 27 32.00 -33.37 8.17
CA GLU A 27 31.93 -33.69 6.75
C GLU A 27 33.33 -33.71 6.13
N THR A 28 33.46 -34.41 4.99
CA THR A 28 34.66 -34.26 4.15
C THR A 28 34.71 -32.84 3.56
N ILE A 29 35.90 -32.37 3.16
CA ILE A 29 36.06 -31.02 2.60
C ILE A 29 35.12 -30.81 1.39
N ASP A 30 35.05 -31.79 0.48
CA ASP A 30 34.17 -31.71 -0.69
C ASP A 30 32.69 -31.65 -0.32
N SER A 31 32.24 -32.48 0.64
CA SER A 31 30.87 -32.46 1.15
C SER A 31 30.55 -31.13 1.87
N ALA A 32 31.49 -30.63 2.67
CA ALA A 32 31.36 -29.37 3.39
C ALA A 32 31.28 -28.15 2.46
N LEU A 33 32.10 -28.12 1.40
CA LEU A 33 32.06 -27.09 0.37
C LEU A 33 30.75 -27.16 -0.43
N GLN A 34 30.30 -28.36 -0.80
CA GLN A 34 29.02 -28.52 -1.48
C GLN A 34 27.85 -28.03 -0.63
N LYS A 35 27.81 -28.37 0.67
CA LYS A 35 26.79 -27.86 1.60
C LYS A 35 26.86 -26.34 1.77
N LEU A 36 28.06 -25.76 1.76
CA LEU A 36 28.25 -24.31 1.81
C LEU A 36 27.68 -23.64 0.56
N ILE A 37 27.92 -24.21 -0.63
CA ILE A 37 27.36 -23.73 -1.91
C ILE A 37 25.82 -23.81 -1.89
N ASP A 38 25.26 -24.92 -1.40
CA ASP A 38 23.81 -25.10 -1.30
C ASP A 38 23.19 -24.08 -0.33
N ASP A 39 23.84 -23.79 0.80
CA ASP A 39 23.39 -22.80 1.77
C ASP A 39 23.47 -21.38 1.20
N ILE A 40 24.55 -21.03 0.48
CA ILE A 40 24.68 -19.74 -0.21
C ILE A 40 23.55 -19.59 -1.23
N SER A 41 23.32 -20.61 -2.05
CA SER A 41 22.23 -20.62 -3.05
C SER A 41 20.85 -20.45 -2.40
N LYS A 42 20.61 -21.07 -1.24
CA LYS A 42 19.37 -20.88 -0.48
C LYS A 42 19.24 -19.47 0.11
N LEU A 43 20.34 -18.88 0.56
CA LEU A 43 20.36 -17.52 1.11
C LEU A 43 20.13 -16.47 0.03
N GLU A 44 20.74 -16.63 -1.15
CA GLU A 44 20.53 -15.76 -2.31
C GLU A 44 19.05 -15.76 -2.72
N ASN A 45 18.46 -16.94 -2.92
CA ASN A 45 17.02 -17.06 -3.22
C ASN A 45 16.13 -16.41 -2.15
N LYS A 46 16.42 -16.60 -0.85
CA LYS A 46 15.67 -15.94 0.23
C LYS A 46 15.84 -14.42 0.19
N THR A 47 17.02 -13.93 -0.15
CA THR A 47 17.32 -12.51 -0.22
C THR A 47 16.53 -11.86 -1.36
N ASP A 48 16.44 -12.51 -2.51
CA ASP A 48 15.64 -12.03 -3.64
C ASP A 48 14.14 -12.00 -3.29
N ILE A 49 13.62 -13.05 -2.66
CA ILE A 49 12.22 -13.10 -2.19
C ILE A 49 11.94 -11.99 -1.17
N ILE A 50 12.85 -11.76 -0.22
CA ILE A 50 12.72 -10.71 0.79
C ILE A 50 12.76 -9.33 0.13
N LYS A 51 13.65 -9.13 -0.85
CA LYS A 51 13.75 -7.87 -1.59
C LYS A 51 12.47 -7.58 -2.36
N GLU A 52 11.97 -8.56 -3.12
CA GLU A 52 10.70 -8.44 -3.86
C GLU A 52 9.53 -8.14 -2.92
N LYS A 53 9.44 -8.85 -1.78
CA LYS A 53 8.41 -8.60 -0.78
C LYS A 53 8.54 -7.23 -0.12
N THR A 54 9.77 -6.77 0.12
CA THR A 54 10.03 -5.42 0.67
C THR A 54 9.61 -4.36 -0.33
N ASP A 55 9.93 -4.49 -1.61
CA ASP A 55 9.53 -3.55 -2.67
C ASP A 55 8.01 -3.48 -2.82
N LEU A 56 7.32 -4.62 -2.74
CA LEU A 56 5.86 -4.70 -2.73
C LEU A 56 5.26 -4.03 -1.47
N LEU A 57 5.85 -4.27 -0.31
CA LEU A 57 5.42 -3.65 0.95
C LEU A 57 5.63 -2.13 0.92
N GLU A 58 6.77 -1.65 0.43
CA GLU A 58 7.05 -0.22 0.30
C GLU A 58 6.07 0.49 -0.64
N GLN A 59 5.65 -0.17 -1.73
CA GLN A 59 4.60 0.36 -2.61
C GLN A 59 3.24 0.43 -1.91
N THR A 60 2.94 -0.50 -1.00
CA THR A 60 1.70 -0.47 -0.20
C THR A 60 1.75 0.48 1.01
N ILE A 61 2.93 0.86 1.51
CA ILE A 61 3.10 1.66 2.74
C ILE A 61 3.18 3.17 2.47
N ARG A 62 3.36 3.61 1.21
CA ARG A 62 3.37 5.06 0.90
C ARG A 62 2.04 5.70 1.30
N PRO A 63 2.05 6.83 2.05
CA PRO A 63 0.85 7.57 2.35
C PRO A 63 0.06 7.89 1.08
N ARG A 64 -1.23 7.57 1.07
CA ARG A 64 -2.11 7.92 -0.05
C ARG A 64 -2.18 9.43 -0.14
N SER A 65 -2.01 9.91 -1.35
CA SER A 65 -2.19 11.32 -1.70
C SER A 65 -2.64 11.40 -3.14
N LEU A 66 -3.62 12.26 -3.40
CA LEU A 66 -3.96 12.68 -4.75
C LEU A 66 -2.81 13.51 -5.32
N LYS A 67 -2.36 13.17 -6.53
CA LYS A 67 -1.41 14.03 -7.27
C LYS A 67 -2.07 15.38 -7.53
N GLN A 68 -1.29 16.45 -7.59
CA GLN A 68 -1.82 17.80 -7.81
C GLN A 68 -2.72 17.89 -9.05
N GLN A 69 -2.30 17.28 -10.15
CA GLN A 69 -3.08 17.24 -11.40
C GLN A 69 -4.41 16.51 -11.22
N ASP A 70 -4.42 15.36 -10.53
CA ASP A 70 -5.64 14.60 -10.25
C ASP A 70 -6.58 15.39 -9.34
N PHE A 71 -6.03 16.07 -8.33
CA PHE A 71 -6.78 16.95 -7.45
C PHE A 71 -7.47 18.08 -8.22
N GLU A 72 -6.75 18.79 -9.09
CA GLU A 72 -7.30 19.87 -9.90
C GLU A 72 -8.35 19.38 -10.91
N ASN A 73 -8.10 18.22 -11.53
CA ASN A 73 -9.06 17.59 -12.43
C ASN A 73 -10.35 17.21 -11.71
N LEU A 74 -10.25 16.62 -10.52
CA LEU A 74 -11.41 16.28 -9.68
C LEU A 74 -12.19 17.54 -9.28
N VAL A 75 -11.52 18.62 -8.89
CA VAL A 75 -12.20 19.90 -8.59
C VAL A 75 -12.96 20.40 -9.81
N SER A 76 -12.34 20.38 -10.99
CA SER A 76 -12.99 20.82 -12.25
C SER A 76 -14.20 19.97 -12.63
N VAL A 77 -14.14 18.66 -12.40
CA VAL A 77 -15.25 17.74 -12.67
C VAL A 77 -16.38 17.95 -11.67
N LEU A 78 -16.08 17.94 -10.36
CA LEU A 78 -17.07 18.05 -9.29
C LEU A 78 -17.78 19.42 -9.28
N ASN A 79 -17.09 20.49 -9.69
CA ASN A 79 -17.67 21.84 -9.78
C ASN A 79 -18.84 21.96 -10.78
N ARG A 80 -18.91 21.06 -11.78
CA ARG A 80 -19.96 21.05 -12.81
C ARG A 80 -21.30 20.55 -12.29
N PHE A 81 -21.28 19.84 -11.17
CA PHE A 81 -22.48 19.28 -10.57
C PHE A 81 -23.11 20.25 -9.55
N GLU A 82 -24.35 19.95 -9.20
CA GLU A 82 -25.02 20.59 -8.08
C GLU A 82 -24.25 20.30 -6.77
N LYS A 83 -24.18 21.30 -5.90
CA LYS A 83 -23.35 21.26 -4.69
C LYS A 83 -24.14 20.50 -3.63
N ARG A 84 -23.53 19.48 -3.05
CA ARG A 84 -24.18 18.56 -2.10
C ARG A 84 -23.36 18.41 -0.84
N GLU A 85 -23.99 17.82 0.17
CA GLU A 85 -23.31 17.46 1.42
C GLU A 85 -22.70 16.06 1.30
N ILE A 86 -21.46 15.90 1.77
CA ILE A 86 -20.79 14.61 1.84
C ILE A 86 -20.09 14.45 3.19
N GLY A 87 -20.25 13.26 3.77
CA GLY A 87 -19.52 12.84 4.97
C GLY A 87 -18.12 12.34 4.63
N ILE A 88 -17.18 12.49 5.54
CA ILE A 88 -15.86 11.84 5.45
C ILE A 88 -15.53 11.26 6.81
N THR A 89 -15.30 9.96 6.85
CA THR A 89 -14.88 9.24 8.06
C THR A 89 -13.60 8.48 7.79
N CYS A 90 -12.66 8.48 8.75
CA CYS A 90 -11.48 7.64 8.71
C CYS A 90 -11.32 6.80 9.96
N VAL A 91 -10.43 5.80 9.89
CA VAL A 91 -10.06 4.97 11.05
C VAL A 91 -9.41 5.83 12.12
N MET A 92 -9.92 5.74 13.34
CA MET A 92 -9.41 6.50 14.49
C MET A 92 -7.97 6.09 14.83
N GLY A 93 -7.09 7.07 15.03
CA GLY A 93 -5.69 6.84 15.39
C GLY A 93 -4.77 6.51 14.22
N ASP A 94 -5.31 6.37 12.99
CA ASP A 94 -4.50 6.23 11.78
C ASP A 94 -4.21 7.61 11.18
N GLN A 95 -3.01 8.13 11.45
CA GLN A 95 -2.57 9.44 10.98
C GLN A 95 -2.50 9.54 9.44
N GLU A 96 -2.20 8.43 8.75
CA GLU A 96 -2.17 8.42 7.29
C GLU A 96 -3.59 8.54 6.74
N ALA A 97 -4.52 7.74 7.27
CA ALA A 97 -5.92 7.78 6.85
C ALA A 97 -6.53 9.16 7.13
N PHE A 98 -6.20 9.77 8.27
CA PHE A 98 -6.66 11.11 8.63
C PHE A 98 -6.08 12.19 7.69
N ALA A 99 -4.79 12.12 7.35
CA ALA A 99 -4.17 13.05 6.42
C ALA A 99 -4.80 12.95 5.03
N PHE A 100 -5.01 11.73 4.53
CA PHE A 100 -5.67 11.51 3.25
C PHE A 100 -7.14 11.96 3.26
N ALA A 101 -7.90 11.64 4.30
CA ALA A 101 -9.26 12.13 4.49
C ALA A 101 -9.34 13.67 4.54
N THR A 102 -8.34 14.33 5.11
CA THR A 102 -8.23 15.80 5.13
C THR A 102 -7.95 16.36 3.74
N GLN A 103 -7.15 15.67 2.92
CA GLN A 103 -6.97 16.03 1.52
C GLN A 103 -8.29 15.91 0.74
N LEU A 104 -9.07 14.85 0.96
CA LEU A 104 -10.39 14.66 0.36
C LEU A 104 -11.39 15.74 0.83
N LYS A 105 -11.39 16.11 2.11
CA LYS A 105 -12.17 17.25 2.60
C LYS A 105 -11.86 18.52 1.80
N SER A 106 -10.57 18.82 1.64
CA SER A 106 -10.12 19.99 0.89
C SER A 106 -10.54 19.95 -0.58
N LEU A 107 -10.55 18.76 -1.19
CA LEU A 107 -11.03 18.54 -2.55
C LEU A 107 -12.52 18.91 -2.70
N PHE A 108 -13.37 18.34 -1.84
CA PHE A 108 -14.82 18.58 -1.90
C PHE A 108 -15.15 20.04 -1.57
N GLU A 109 -14.53 20.63 -0.55
CA GLU A 109 -14.72 22.05 -0.21
C GLU A 109 -14.30 22.99 -1.34
N LYS A 110 -13.16 22.74 -2.01
CA LYS A 110 -12.73 23.50 -3.21
C LYS A 110 -13.66 23.31 -4.41
N SER A 111 -14.43 22.22 -4.43
CA SER A 111 -15.46 21.97 -5.44
C SER A 111 -16.81 22.63 -5.09
N GLY A 112 -16.87 23.37 -3.97
CA GLY A 112 -18.08 24.02 -3.46
C GLY A 112 -19.04 23.06 -2.73
N TRP A 113 -18.63 21.83 -2.45
CA TRP A 113 -19.44 20.86 -1.72
C TRP A 113 -19.33 21.11 -0.23
N LYS A 114 -20.38 20.77 0.52
CA LYS A 114 -20.43 20.93 1.97
C LYS A 114 -19.85 19.69 2.64
N VAL A 115 -18.83 19.89 3.48
CA VAL A 115 -18.22 18.83 4.29
C VAL A 115 -18.26 19.26 5.75
N LYS A 116 -18.81 18.43 6.64
CA LYS A 116 -18.94 18.74 8.08
C LYS A 116 -17.61 18.62 8.85
N GLY A 117 -16.60 18.01 8.24
CA GLY A 117 -15.31 17.71 8.85
C GLY A 117 -14.81 16.33 8.43
N VAL A 118 -13.74 15.88 9.08
CA VAL A 118 -13.28 14.48 9.02
C VAL A 118 -13.62 13.83 10.35
N SER A 119 -14.58 12.93 10.35
CA SER A 119 -14.93 12.10 11.50
C SER A 119 -13.89 10.99 11.67
N GLN A 120 -13.63 10.59 12.91
CA GLN A 120 -12.80 9.42 13.23
C GLN A 120 -13.65 8.38 13.95
N SER A 121 -13.55 7.13 13.54
CA SER A 121 -14.35 6.03 14.10
C SER A 121 -13.54 4.77 14.34
N VAL A 122 -13.99 3.98 15.32
CA VAL A 122 -13.46 2.66 15.61
C VAL A 122 -14.32 1.63 14.88
N PHE A 123 -13.66 0.69 14.20
CA PHE A 123 -14.32 -0.36 13.44
C PHE A 123 -14.09 -1.72 14.10
N THR A 124 -15.11 -2.56 14.13
CA THR A 124 -15.04 -3.92 14.70
C THR A 124 -14.19 -4.86 13.85
N SER A 125 -14.03 -4.55 12.57
CA SER A 125 -13.15 -5.26 11.63
C SER A 125 -12.19 -4.27 10.97
N PRO A 126 -10.95 -4.69 10.62
CA PRO A 126 -10.03 -3.83 9.91
C PRO A 126 -10.62 -3.34 8.59
N VAL A 127 -10.77 -2.02 8.44
CA VAL A 127 -11.13 -1.39 7.18
C VAL A 127 -9.85 -1.04 6.45
N LYS A 128 -9.65 -1.56 5.24
CA LYS A 128 -8.48 -1.28 4.40
C LYS A 128 -8.90 -0.54 3.13
N GLY A 129 -8.12 0.42 2.68
CA GLY A 129 -8.44 1.17 1.45
C GLY A 129 -9.46 2.29 1.69
N TRP A 130 -10.33 2.55 0.73
CA TRP A 130 -11.27 3.67 0.78
C TRP A 130 -12.48 3.43 -0.13
N TYR A 131 -13.65 3.91 0.30
CA TYR A 131 -14.94 3.47 -0.21
C TYR A 131 -15.98 4.59 -0.20
N ILE A 132 -17.01 4.43 -1.03
CA ILE A 132 -18.26 5.21 -0.94
C ILE A 132 -19.27 4.39 -0.12
N ALA A 133 -19.67 4.92 1.03
CA ALA A 133 -20.67 4.34 1.91
C ALA A 133 -22.03 5.00 1.69
N VAL A 134 -23.08 4.19 1.54
CA VAL A 134 -24.47 4.66 1.39
C VAL A 134 -25.43 3.78 2.19
N ASN A 135 -26.59 4.32 2.57
CA ASN A 135 -27.69 3.55 3.17
C ASN A 135 -29.00 3.63 2.37
N SER A 136 -28.92 3.44 1.05
CA SER A 136 -30.09 3.41 0.16
C SER A 136 -29.84 2.48 -1.02
N ASP A 137 -30.93 1.88 -1.50
CA ASP A 137 -30.99 1.11 -2.74
C ASP A 137 -32.23 1.57 -3.52
N PRO A 138 -32.08 2.22 -4.69
CA PRO A 138 -30.80 2.50 -5.37
C PRO A 138 -29.92 3.53 -4.62
N PRO A 139 -28.59 3.53 -4.86
CA PRO A 139 -27.69 4.53 -4.27
C PRO A 139 -28.09 5.97 -4.66
N PRO A 140 -27.85 6.97 -3.78
CA PRO A 140 -28.16 8.36 -4.09
C PRO A 140 -27.36 8.85 -5.29
N GLU A 141 -27.93 9.78 -6.06
CA GLU A 141 -27.26 10.40 -7.22
C GLU A 141 -25.87 10.97 -6.84
N THR A 142 -25.76 11.55 -5.65
CA THR A 142 -24.50 12.06 -5.09
C THR A 142 -23.39 11.02 -5.10
N ALA A 143 -23.68 9.76 -4.74
CA ALA A 143 -22.71 8.67 -4.75
C ALA A 143 -22.23 8.35 -6.17
N ASN A 144 -23.16 8.35 -7.13
CA ASN A 144 -22.85 8.11 -8.54
C ASN A 144 -22.00 9.22 -9.15
N ILE A 145 -22.25 10.48 -8.79
CA ILE A 145 -21.43 11.63 -9.22
C ILE A 145 -20.00 11.47 -8.71
N VAL A 146 -19.84 11.18 -7.42
CA VAL A 146 -18.51 11.00 -6.82
C VAL A 146 -17.79 9.81 -7.46
N PHE A 147 -18.46 8.67 -7.59
CA PHE A 147 -17.90 7.49 -8.25
C PHE A 147 -17.36 7.82 -9.65
N ARG A 148 -18.16 8.49 -10.49
CA ARG A 148 -17.76 8.87 -11.85
C ARG A 148 -16.64 9.89 -11.87
N ALA A 149 -16.62 10.83 -10.93
CA ALA A 149 -15.55 11.83 -10.83
C ALA A 149 -14.19 11.15 -10.58
N PHE A 150 -14.11 10.24 -9.62
CA PHE A 150 -12.88 9.48 -9.37
C PHE A 150 -12.54 8.52 -10.52
N GLN A 151 -13.54 7.89 -11.14
CA GLN A 151 -13.32 7.04 -12.30
C GLN A 151 -12.69 7.82 -13.48
N SER A 152 -13.01 9.10 -13.64
CA SER A 152 -12.47 9.95 -14.72
C SER A 152 -10.96 10.18 -14.65
N ILE A 153 -10.35 9.99 -13.48
CA ILE A 153 -8.90 10.05 -13.26
C ILE A 153 -8.28 8.65 -13.08
N GLY A 154 -9.02 7.59 -13.44
CA GLY A 154 -8.55 6.20 -13.33
C GLY A 154 -8.60 5.60 -11.92
N ILE A 155 -9.26 6.26 -10.96
CA ILE A 155 -9.42 5.76 -9.60
C ILE A 155 -10.80 5.11 -9.45
N THR A 156 -10.83 3.82 -9.08
CA THR A 156 -12.07 3.13 -8.75
C THR A 156 -12.33 3.23 -7.25
N LEU A 157 -13.47 3.84 -6.88
CA LEU A 157 -13.95 3.91 -5.50
C LEU A 157 -15.06 2.88 -5.29
N PRO A 158 -14.78 1.71 -4.71
CA PRO A 158 -15.80 0.71 -4.45
C PRO A 158 -16.89 1.26 -3.51
N GLY A 159 -18.14 0.95 -3.84
CA GLY A 159 -19.29 1.26 -3.00
C GLY A 159 -19.60 0.11 -2.04
N PHE A 160 -20.10 0.43 -0.84
CA PHE A 160 -20.70 -0.56 0.05
C PHE A 160 -21.88 0.04 0.82
N ARG A 161 -22.74 -0.85 1.32
CA ARG A 161 -23.89 -0.46 2.13
C ARG A 161 -23.48 -0.33 3.59
N ASN A 162 -23.80 0.81 4.21
CA ASN A 162 -23.59 1.06 5.63
C ASN A 162 -24.91 1.43 6.29
N GLU A 163 -25.55 0.47 6.96
CA GLU A 163 -26.87 0.65 7.58
C GLU A 163 -26.87 1.63 8.75
N SER A 164 -25.70 1.99 9.28
CA SER A 164 -25.56 2.97 10.36
C SER A 164 -25.66 4.42 9.86
N LEU A 165 -25.57 4.65 8.55
CA LEU A 165 -25.73 5.98 7.96
C LEU A 165 -27.21 6.36 7.85
N PRO A 166 -27.59 7.63 8.03
CA PRO A 166 -28.94 8.08 7.70
C PRO A 166 -29.27 7.83 6.23
N ASN A 167 -30.55 7.63 5.92
CA ASN A 167 -30.99 7.44 4.54
C ASN A 167 -30.60 8.65 3.66
N GLU A 168 -30.34 8.41 2.38
CA GLU A 168 -29.90 9.40 1.38
C GLU A 168 -28.54 10.08 1.66
N THR A 169 -27.84 9.72 2.73
CA THR A 169 -26.49 10.24 3.00
C THR A 169 -25.42 9.46 2.24
N VAL A 170 -24.38 10.19 1.84
CA VAL A 170 -23.19 9.65 1.18
C VAL A 170 -21.98 10.01 2.01
N GLU A 171 -21.14 9.02 2.29
CA GLU A 171 -19.91 9.21 3.04
C GLU A 171 -18.73 8.56 2.32
N ILE A 172 -17.57 9.20 2.40
CA ILE A 172 -16.30 8.57 2.04
C ILE A 172 -15.68 7.97 3.29
N LEU A 173 -15.53 6.65 3.28
CA LEU A 173 -14.84 5.92 4.33
C LEU A 173 -13.37 5.71 3.93
N VAL A 174 -12.44 6.17 4.75
CA VAL A 174 -11.00 5.98 4.58
C VAL A 174 -10.48 5.00 5.63
N GLY A 175 -10.27 3.75 5.19
CA GLY A 175 -9.62 2.69 5.94
C GLY A 175 -8.12 2.90 6.13
N SER A 176 -7.48 2.02 6.89
CA SER A 176 -6.03 1.98 7.03
C SER A 176 -5.32 1.56 5.74
N ASN A 177 -4.14 2.14 5.51
CA ASN A 177 -3.24 1.72 4.44
C ASN A 177 -2.22 0.65 4.91
N LYS A 178 -2.18 0.35 6.20
CA LYS A 178 -1.29 -0.67 6.78
C LYS A 178 -1.92 -2.06 6.67
N GLY A 179 -1.17 -2.97 6.07
CA GLY A 179 -1.50 -4.40 5.90
C GLY A 179 -1.39 -5.17 7.20
#